data_AF-X1SAR7-F1
#
_entry.id   AF-X1SAR7-F1
#
_cell.length_a   1.000
_cell.length_b   1.000
_cell.length_c   1.000
_cell.angle_alpha   90.00
_cell.angle_beta   90.00
_cell.angle_gamma   90.00
#
_symmetry.space_group_name_H-M   'P 1'
#
loop_
_entity.id
_entity.type
_entity.pdbx_description
1 polymer ?
#
loop_
_entity_poly.entity_id
_entity_poly.type
_entity_poly.pdbx_seq_one_letter_code
_entity_poly.pdbx_strand_id
1 'polypeptide(L)'
;KRKVIVNFSGGKDSTVAILEALKRYPKDEIILCWQDTGAEYLETESHVRLIAQTLELPLEIQRSQRDFWEEARHRQYFPTPVVRHCTSHLKHDVFNKWLTAKFKGKGYEIIVVSGIRAEESLHRSRLHEWEDPATFNPPGSPLPDLLFGRTR
;
A
#
# COMPACT_ATOMS: atom_id res chain seq x y z
N LYS A 1 8.93 -18.80 -3.36
CA LYS A 1 8.76 -18.41 -1.93
C LYS A 1 7.68 -17.33 -1.85
N ARG A 2 6.77 -17.32 -0.88
CA ARG A 2 5.70 -16.32 -0.83
C ARG A 2 6.03 -15.15 0.09
N LYS A 3 5.57 -13.95 -0.24
CA LYS A 3 5.51 -12.80 0.67
C LYS A 3 4.17 -12.09 0.56
N VAL A 4 3.63 -11.71 1.71
CA VAL A 4 2.34 -11.03 1.86
C VAL A 4 2.63 -9.61 2.32
N ILE A 5 2.40 -8.65 1.44
CA ILE A 5 2.70 -7.24 1.64
C ILE A 5 1.40 -6.52 1.97
N VAL A 6 1.24 -6.05 3.21
CA VAL A 6 0.03 -5.34 3.62
C VAL A 6 0.28 -3.84 3.54
N ASN A 7 -0.48 -3.13 2.69
CA ASN A 7 -0.44 -1.67 2.65
C ASN A 7 -1.16 -1.11 3.90
N PHE A 8 -0.37 -0.50 4.78
CA PHE A 8 -0.80 -0.05 6.09
C PHE A 8 -0.69 1.45 6.21
N SER A 9 -1.83 2.16 6.16
CA SER A 9 -1.88 3.63 6.23
C SER A 9 -2.06 4.17 7.66
N GLY A 10 -2.07 3.29 8.68
CA GLY A 10 -2.39 3.67 10.06
C GLY A 10 -3.88 3.87 10.35
N GLY A 11 -4.77 3.55 9.42
CA GLY A 11 -6.21 3.65 9.61
C GLY A 11 -6.86 2.33 10.02
N LYS A 12 -8.06 2.39 10.60
CA LYS A 12 -8.81 1.20 11.09
C LYS A 12 -8.94 0.09 10.05
N ASP A 13 -9.23 0.44 8.79
CA ASP A 13 -9.49 -0.53 7.73
C ASP A 13 -8.19 -1.24 7.31
N SER A 14 -7.10 -0.49 7.25
CA SER A 14 -5.77 -1.07 7.02
C SER A 14 -5.28 -1.92 8.20
N THR A 15 -5.67 -1.60 9.44
CA THR A 15 -5.41 -2.45 10.60
C THR A 15 -6.17 -3.76 10.53
N VAL A 16 -7.45 -3.73 10.15
CA VAL A 16 -8.25 -4.94 9.92
C VAL A 16 -7.61 -5.80 8.82
N ALA A 17 -7.11 -5.20 7.75
CA ALA A 17 -6.40 -5.93 6.69
C ALA A 17 -5.18 -6.70 7.21
N ILE A 18 -4.42 -6.14 8.17
CA ILE A 18 -3.32 -6.85 8.83
C ILE A 18 -3.83 -8.05 9.63
N LEU A 19 -4.87 -7.86 10.45
CA LEU A 19 -5.44 -8.92 11.27
C LEU A 19 -5.99 -10.07 10.41
N GLU A 20 -6.59 -9.74 9.28
CA GLU A 20 -7.12 -10.71 8.33
C GLU A 20 -6.01 -11.42 7.54
N ALA A 21 -4.87 -10.75 7.25
CA ALA A 21 -3.69 -11.42 6.71
C ALA A 21 -3.09 -12.40 7.74
N LEU A 22 -3.00 -12.02 9.01
CA LEU A 22 -2.50 -12.87 10.11
C LEU A 22 -3.34 -14.13 10.33
N LYS A 23 -4.64 -14.10 10.01
CA LYS A 23 -5.51 -15.29 10.06
C LYS A 23 -5.21 -16.30 8.95
N ARG A 24 -4.64 -15.85 7.83
CA ARG A 24 -4.49 -16.64 6.59
C ARG A 24 -3.05 -17.04 6.30
N TYR A 25 -2.09 -16.24 6.76
CA TYR A 25 -0.69 -16.38 6.39
C TYR A 25 0.22 -16.41 7.62
N PRO A 26 1.32 -17.20 7.60
CA PRO A 26 2.34 -17.17 8.63
C PRO A 26 2.93 -15.78 8.83
N LYS A 27 3.24 -15.41 10.09
CA LYS A 27 3.81 -14.09 10.42
C LYS A 27 5.09 -13.77 9.64
N ASP A 28 5.95 -14.76 9.41
CA ASP A 28 7.22 -14.61 8.71
C ASP A 28 7.06 -14.37 7.19
N GLU A 29 5.87 -14.57 6.64
CA GLU A 29 5.54 -14.20 5.26
C GLU A 29 5.07 -12.74 5.14
N ILE A 30 4.63 -12.12 6.24
CA ILE A 30 3.95 -10.82 6.22
C ILE A 30 4.95 -9.66 6.38
N ILE A 31 4.80 -8.62 5.56
CA ILE A 31 5.51 -7.35 5.68
C ILE A 31 4.52 -6.20 5.59
N LEU A 32 4.55 -5.30 6.57
CA LEU A 32 3.76 -4.07 6.56
C LEU A 32 4.50 -3.01 5.75
N CYS A 33 3.79 -2.28 4.89
CA CYS A 33 4.34 -1.15 4.16
C CYS A 33 3.54 0.11 4.47
N TRP A 34 4.22 1.15 4.96
CA TRP A 34 3.66 2.48 5.15
C TRP A 34 4.40 3.46 4.25
N GLN A 35 3.65 4.22 3.45
CA GLN A 35 4.19 5.29 2.61
C GLN A 35 3.96 6.63 3.31
N ASP A 36 5.06 7.21 3.80
CA ASP A 36 5.06 8.53 4.42
C ASP A 36 5.09 9.61 3.33
N THR A 37 4.01 10.37 3.27
CA THR A 37 3.82 11.44 2.28
C THR A 37 4.41 12.78 2.73
N GLY A 38 4.82 12.91 4.00
CA GLY A 38 5.18 14.18 4.64
C GLY A 38 4.00 15.12 4.94
N ALA A 39 2.76 14.67 4.67
CA ALA A 39 1.53 15.35 5.05
C ALA A 39 0.62 14.47 5.93
N GLU A 40 1.21 13.52 6.64
CA GLU A 40 0.53 12.68 7.63
C GLU A 40 0.37 13.43 8.96
N TYR A 41 -0.47 12.93 9.87
CA TYR A 41 -0.55 13.48 11.22
C TYR A 41 0.74 13.19 11.99
N LEU A 42 1.09 14.06 12.96
CA LEU A 42 2.32 13.93 13.75
C LEU A 42 2.41 12.57 14.46
N GLU A 43 1.27 12.04 14.86
CA GLU A 43 1.14 10.80 15.60
C GLU A 43 1.16 9.56 14.70
N THR A 44 0.98 9.71 13.37
CA THR A 44 0.79 8.56 12.46
C THR A 44 2.00 7.64 12.45
N GLU A 45 3.23 8.16 12.38
CA GLU A 45 4.44 7.31 12.37
C GLU A 45 4.56 6.50 13.66
N SER A 46 4.37 7.15 14.81
CA SER A 46 4.39 6.50 16.12
C SER A 46 3.31 5.43 16.23
N HIS A 47 2.10 5.72 15.71
CA HIS A 47 1.00 4.78 15.69
C HIS A 47 1.31 3.54 14.84
N VAL A 48 1.79 3.70 13.61
CA VAL A 48 2.09 2.54 12.74
C VAL A 48 3.23 1.69 13.30
N ARG A 49 4.24 2.32 13.90
CA ARG A 49 5.35 1.62 14.57
C ARG A 49 4.86 0.82 15.77
N LEU A 50 4.00 1.41 16.60
CA LEU A 50 3.41 0.75 17.75
C LEU A 50 2.64 -0.49 17.31
N ILE A 51 1.77 -0.38 16.30
CA ILE A 51 1.00 -1.53 15.79
C ILE A 51 1.92 -2.62 15.24
N ALA A 52 2.94 -2.26 14.44
CA ALA A 52 3.89 -3.24 13.91
C ALA A 52 4.66 -3.95 15.03
N GLN A 53 5.09 -3.21 16.05
CA GLN A 53 5.79 -3.76 17.21
C GLN A 53 4.88 -4.68 18.03
N THR A 54 3.64 -4.26 18.31
CA THR A 54 2.65 -5.07 19.06
C THR A 54 2.32 -6.37 18.34
N LEU A 55 2.28 -6.37 17.01
CA LEU A 55 1.99 -7.57 16.22
C LEU A 55 3.25 -8.40 15.90
N GLU A 56 4.44 -7.90 16.23
CA GLU A 56 5.75 -8.47 15.91
C GLU A 56 5.91 -8.70 14.39
N LEU A 57 5.51 -7.71 13.60
CA LEU A 57 5.59 -7.74 12.14
C LEU A 57 6.65 -6.74 11.64
N PRO A 58 7.41 -7.09 10.59
CA PRO A 58 8.33 -6.15 9.98
C PRO A 58 7.56 -5.00 9.32
N LEU A 59 8.01 -3.77 9.59
CA LEU A 59 7.47 -2.54 9.00
C LEU A 59 8.50 -1.91 8.08
N GLU A 60 8.12 -1.76 6.81
CA GLU A 60 8.83 -0.96 5.83
C GLU A 60 8.22 0.44 5.76
N ILE A 61 9.04 1.46 6.00
CA ILE A 61 8.64 2.86 5.85
C ILE A 61 9.27 3.39 4.56
N GLN A 62 8.40 3.87 3.67
CA GLN A 62 8.72 4.26 2.32
C GLN A 62 8.52 5.76 2.17
N ARG A 63 9.52 6.45 1.62
CA ARG A 63 9.51 7.90 1.40
C ARG A 63 9.95 8.22 -0.02
N SER A 64 9.28 9.19 -0.63
CA SER A 64 9.73 9.80 -1.89
C SER A 64 10.88 10.76 -1.64
N GLN A 65 11.59 11.14 -2.71
CA GLN A 65 12.64 12.17 -2.64
C GLN A 65 12.09 13.56 -2.32
N ARG A 66 10.84 13.82 -2.72
CA ARG A 66 10.10 15.04 -2.43
C ARG A 66 8.85 14.71 -1.66
N ASP A 67 8.62 15.37 -0.55
CA ASP A 67 7.38 15.23 0.21
C ASP A 67 6.20 15.92 -0.48
N PHE A 68 5.01 15.79 0.09
CA PHE A 68 3.80 16.43 -0.41
C PHE A 68 3.94 17.94 -0.62
N TRP A 69 4.61 18.63 0.30
CA TRP A 69 4.75 20.08 0.26
C TRP A 69 5.76 20.51 -0.80
N GLU A 70 6.85 19.76 -0.95
CA GLU A 70 7.86 19.95 -1.99
C GLU A 70 7.28 19.66 -3.38
N GLU A 71 6.49 18.60 -3.53
CA GLU A 71 5.79 18.30 -4.78
C GLU A 71 4.80 19.40 -5.14
N ALA A 72 4.02 19.92 -4.17
CA ALA A 72 3.10 21.03 -4.41
C ALA A 72 3.83 22.30 -4.84
N ARG A 73 4.95 22.65 -4.18
CA ARG A 73 5.79 23.80 -4.55
C ARG A 73 6.40 23.64 -5.94
N HIS A 74 6.97 22.47 -6.23
CA HIS A 74 7.60 22.16 -7.50
C HIS A 74 6.60 22.22 -8.67
N ARG A 75 5.38 21.73 -8.45
CA ARG A 75 4.34 21.70 -9.49
C ARG A 75 3.53 22.98 -9.60
N GLN A 76 3.64 23.89 -8.63
CA GLN A 76 2.89 25.15 -8.56
C GLN A 76 1.37 24.95 -8.41
N TYR A 77 0.91 23.79 -7.93
CA TYR A 77 -0.50 23.53 -7.63
C TYR A 77 -0.66 22.42 -6.58
N PHE A 78 -1.78 22.46 -5.84
CA PHE A 78 -2.18 21.38 -4.93
C PHE A 78 -2.88 20.25 -5.69
N PRO A 79 -2.66 18.97 -5.30
CA PRO A 79 -3.34 17.85 -5.92
C PRO A 79 -4.87 17.97 -5.77
N THR A 80 -5.57 17.55 -6.80
CA THR A 80 -7.04 17.53 -6.85
C THR A 80 -7.53 16.08 -6.93
N PRO A 81 -8.83 15.81 -6.74
CA PRO A 81 -9.38 14.48 -6.96
C PRO A 81 -9.16 13.94 -8.39
N VAL A 82 -8.93 14.82 -9.36
CA VAL A 82 -8.56 14.47 -10.74
C VAL A 82 -7.06 14.22 -10.86
N VAL A 83 -6.24 15.07 -10.24
CA VAL A 83 -4.78 15.01 -10.29
C VAL A 83 -4.23 14.51 -8.96
N ARG A 84 -4.29 13.19 -8.76
CA ARG A 84 -4.03 12.50 -7.49
C ARG A 84 -2.53 12.24 -7.23
N HIS A 85 -1.67 13.24 -7.37
CA HIS A 85 -0.22 13.09 -7.19
C HIS A 85 0.19 12.56 -5.83
N CYS A 86 -0.56 12.91 -4.77
CA CYS A 86 -0.35 12.37 -3.44
C CYS A 86 -0.58 10.85 -3.34
N THR A 87 -1.35 10.26 -4.26
CA THR A 87 -1.60 8.80 -4.30
C THR A 87 -0.73 8.13 -5.36
N SER A 88 -0.65 8.68 -6.57
CA SER A 88 0.18 8.09 -7.64
C SER A 88 1.67 8.17 -7.29
N HIS A 89 2.18 9.37 -6.99
CA HIS A 89 3.61 9.58 -6.83
C HIS A 89 4.11 9.22 -5.43
N LEU A 90 3.42 9.70 -4.40
CA LEU A 90 3.90 9.54 -3.02
C LEU A 90 3.56 8.17 -2.41
N LYS A 91 2.59 7.44 -3.00
CA LYS A 91 2.21 6.10 -2.53
C LYS A 91 2.54 5.02 -3.55
N HIS A 92 1.91 5.02 -4.71
CA HIS A 92 2.05 3.92 -5.67
C HIS A 92 3.47 3.82 -6.24
N ASP A 93 4.07 4.92 -6.70
CA ASP A 93 5.41 4.88 -7.30
C ASP A 93 6.47 4.44 -6.28
N VAL A 94 6.41 4.96 -5.04
CA VAL A 94 7.36 4.59 -3.98
C VAL A 94 7.22 3.11 -3.63
N PHE A 95 5.98 2.63 -3.50
CA PHE A 95 5.68 1.23 -3.23
C PHE A 95 6.16 0.30 -4.35
N ASN A 96 5.86 0.64 -5.62
CA ASN A 96 6.26 -0.16 -6.77
C ASN A 96 7.78 -0.20 -6.96
N LYS A 97 8.48 0.92 -6.72
CA LYS A 97 9.94 0.98 -6.72
C LYS A 97 10.54 0.05 -5.67
N TRP A 98 9.99 0.09 -4.45
CA TRP A 98 10.43 -0.78 -3.37
C TRP A 98 10.18 -2.26 -3.67
N LEU A 99 8.96 -2.61 -4.10
CA LEU A 99 8.60 -3.98 -4.49
C LEU A 99 9.53 -4.52 -5.56
N THR A 100 9.78 -3.71 -6.60
CA THR A 100 10.67 -4.06 -7.71
C THR A 100 12.09 -4.30 -7.21
N ALA A 101 12.66 -3.37 -6.43
CA ALA A 101 14.01 -3.50 -5.89
C ALA A 101 14.14 -4.72 -4.96
N LYS A 102 13.11 -5.02 -4.18
CA LYS A 102 13.17 -6.08 -3.17
C LYS A 102 12.89 -7.47 -3.73
N PHE A 103 12.01 -7.63 -4.72
CA PHE A 103 11.50 -8.95 -5.12
C PHE A 103 11.64 -9.30 -6.61
N LYS A 104 11.78 -8.32 -7.51
CA LYS A 104 11.84 -8.62 -8.96
C LYS A 104 13.02 -9.53 -9.29
N GLY A 105 12.75 -10.59 -10.05
CA GLY A 105 13.75 -11.58 -10.50
C GLY A 105 14.20 -12.57 -9.42
N LYS A 106 13.62 -12.55 -8.22
CA LYS A 106 14.04 -13.41 -7.09
C LYS A 106 13.13 -14.63 -6.86
N GLY A 107 12.15 -14.89 -7.73
CA GLY A 107 11.25 -16.05 -7.64
C GLY A 107 10.30 -16.02 -6.44
N TYR A 108 9.91 -14.81 -6.00
CA TYR A 108 8.87 -14.64 -4.99
C TYR A 108 7.48 -14.55 -5.62
N GLU A 109 6.53 -15.23 -5.00
CA GLU A 109 5.11 -14.98 -5.20
C GLU A 109 4.70 -13.85 -4.25
N ILE A 110 4.14 -12.76 -4.77
CA ILE A 110 3.82 -11.57 -4.00
C ILE A 110 2.31 -11.37 -3.94
N ILE A 111 1.77 -11.36 -2.71
CA ILE A 111 0.39 -10.98 -2.42
C ILE A 111 0.40 -9.62 -1.75
N VAL A 112 -0.17 -8.61 -2.41
CA VAL A 112 -0.44 -7.29 -1.86
C VAL A 112 -1.84 -7.27 -1.25
N VAL A 113 -1.96 -6.95 0.02
CA VAL A 113 -3.24 -6.82 0.71
C VAL A 113 -3.56 -5.34 0.89
N SER A 114 -4.79 -4.96 0.53
CA SER A 114 -5.29 -3.59 0.70
C SER A 114 -6.55 -3.57 1.58
N GLY A 115 -6.64 -2.54 2.44
CA GLY A 115 -7.80 -2.32 3.33
C GLY A 115 -8.93 -1.53 2.67
N ILE A 116 -9.25 -1.80 1.40
CA ILE A 116 -10.34 -1.12 0.69
C ILE A 116 -11.70 -1.72 1.10
N ARG A 117 -12.74 -0.90 1.25
CA ARG A 117 -14.12 -1.36 1.53
C ARG A 117 -15.10 -0.94 0.43
N ALA A 118 -16.07 -1.80 0.15
CA ALA A 118 -17.09 -1.60 -0.89
C ALA A 118 -17.96 -0.38 -0.56
N GLU A 119 -18.25 -0.20 0.72
CA GLU A 119 -19.13 0.84 1.25
C GLU A 119 -18.48 2.23 1.19
N GLU A 120 -17.21 2.34 0.78
CA GLU A 120 -16.54 3.63 0.65
C GLU A 120 -16.94 4.39 -0.62
N SER A 121 -17.34 3.71 -1.69
CA SER A 121 -17.86 4.34 -2.92
C SER A 121 -18.44 3.33 -3.91
N LEU A 122 -19.28 3.81 -4.84
CA LEU A 122 -19.79 3.01 -5.97
C LEU A 122 -18.70 2.40 -6.85
N HIS A 123 -17.53 3.04 -6.93
CA HIS A 123 -16.40 2.48 -7.67
C HIS A 123 -15.77 1.31 -6.90
N ARG A 124 -15.54 1.50 -5.59
CA ARG A 124 -14.94 0.47 -4.72
C ARG A 124 -15.85 -0.74 -4.50
N SER A 125 -17.17 -0.58 -4.60
CA SER A 125 -18.11 -1.69 -4.52
C SER A 125 -18.04 -2.67 -5.69
N ARG A 126 -17.44 -2.25 -6.82
CA ARG A 126 -17.27 -3.08 -8.02
C ARG A 126 -15.92 -3.78 -8.09
N LEU A 127 -15.01 -3.51 -7.15
CA LEU A 127 -13.71 -4.17 -7.08
C LEU A 127 -13.90 -5.62 -6.62
N HIS A 128 -13.14 -6.54 -7.23
CA HIS A 128 -13.14 -7.94 -6.84
C HIS A 128 -12.38 -8.14 -5.52
N GLU A 129 -12.70 -9.20 -4.78
CA GLU A 129 -11.94 -9.56 -3.56
C GLU A 129 -10.49 -9.97 -3.88
N TRP A 130 -10.27 -10.48 -5.10
CA TRP A 130 -9.00 -10.95 -5.61
C TRP A 130 -8.82 -10.53 -7.06
N GLU A 131 -7.65 -9.98 -7.38
CA GLU A 131 -7.27 -9.61 -8.74
C GLU A 131 -5.94 -10.25 -9.09
N ASP A 132 -5.92 -11.04 -10.17
CA ASP A 132 -4.69 -11.59 -10.73
C ASP A 132 -4.04 -10.52 -11.61
N PRO A 133 -2.75 -10.19 -11.40
CA PRO A 133 -2.06 -9.19 -12.19
C PRO A 133 -2.06 -9.50 -13.69
N ALA A 134 -2.11 -10.77 -14.11
CA ALA A 134 -2.20 -11.13 -15.53
C ALA A 134 -3.56 -10.74 -16.16
N THR A 135 -4.59 -10.58 -15.33
CA THR A 135 -5.94 -10.17 -15.74
C THR A 135 -6.25 -8.71 -15.38
N PHE A 136 -5.39 -8.09 -14.57
CA PHE A 136 -5.54 -6.72 -14.10
C PHE A 136 -5.13 -5.74 -15.20
N ASN A 137 -6.10 -5.00 -15.74
CA ASN A 137 -5.86 -3.96 -16.73
C ASN A 137 -6.12 -2.58 -16.09
N PRO A 138 -5.12 -1.97 -15.42
CA PRO A 138 -5.31 -0.66 -14.82
C PRO A 138 -5.44 0.40 -15.92
N PRO A 139 -6.24 1.46 -15.71
CA PRO A 139 -6.20 2.63 -16.59
C PRO A 139 -4.84 3.33 -16.40
N GLY A 140 -3.90 3.05 -17.31
CA GLY A 140 -2.61 3.73 -17.42
C GLY A 140 -1.45 3.04 -16.70
N SER A 141 -0.64 2.31 -17.49
CA SER A 141 0.66 1.67 -17.20
C SER A 141 0.63 0.28 -16.52
N PRO A 142 1.45 -0.68 -17.02
CA PRO A 142 1.44 -2.06 -16.52
C PRO A 142 2.14 -2.12 -15.16
N LEU A 143 1.42 -2.57 -14.13
CA LEU A 143 2.04 -2.98 -12.88
C LEU A 143 2.71 -4.36 -13.09
N PRO A 144 3.86 -4.62 -12.47
CA PRO A 144 4.44 -5.96 -12.43
C PRO A 144 3.50 -6.92 -11.67
N ASP A 145 3.70 -8.22 -11.87
CA ASP A 145 2.90 -9.32 -11.30
C ASP A 145 2.65 -9.17 -9.78
N LEU A 146 1.58 -8.48 -9.41
CA LEU A 146 1.18 -8.14 -8.05
C LEU A 146 -0.26 -8.60 -7.81
N LEU A 147 -0.44 -9.59 -6.94
CA LEU A 147 -1.75 -10.09 -6.54
C LEU A 147 -2.37 -9.11 -5.56
N PHE A 148 -3.56 -8.55 -5.81
CA PHE A 148 -4.24 -7.68 -4.85
C PHE A 148 -5.36 -8.45 -4.14
N GLY A 149 -5.32 -8.50 -2.80
CA GLY A 149 -6.35 -9.11 -1.96
C GLY A 149 -7.06 -8.09 -1.07
N ARG A 150 -8.38 -8.23 -0.94
CA ARG A 150 -9.23 -7.48 0.01
C ARG A 150 -9.58 -8.34 1.22
N THR A 151 -9.87 -7.68 2.33
CA THR A 151 -10.38 -8.31 3.55
C THR A 151 -11.82 -7.86 3.80
N ARG A 152 -12.68 -8.81 4.20
CA ARG A 152 -14.13 -8.65 4.35
C ARG A 152 -14.51 -7.57 5.37
#